data_AF-A0A519PIG5-F1
#
_entry.id   AF-A0A519PIG5-F1
#
_cell.length_a   1.000
_cell.length_b   1.000
_cell.length_c   1.000
_cell.angle_alpha   90.00
_cell.angle_beta   90.00
_cell.angle_gamma   90.00
#
_symmetry.space_group_name_H-M   'P 1'
#
loop_
_entity.id
_entity.type
_entity.pdbx_description
1 polymer ?
#
loop_
_entity_poly.entity_id
_entity_poly.type
_entity_poly.pdbx_seq_one_letter_code
_entity_poly.pdbx_strand_id
1 'polypeptide(L)'
;MVQDVFRPITPTPDRARADALRATLGDEPADRFGEGARTALVAAADRLASEARSRDLGDCQDLLLHVRALLDALDPRQIQPRGGLASLFDSRGRRLKMFRRKFEATANSLLDVADTLEDRARSIARRIANLDGFANDLRGCILEAEAHVAAAAEHARPPIEDEAPSPLHSRVAVLAGAAGAALAQLPLTRMSQNAQHEGPETLKAVSEALRTWALDWRQRLGLDRRRPRRVRPEQAALNEAKAALEDALERTERYLTAARARHGQAGARMAAAIEAIRRAG
;
A
#
# COMPACT_ATOMS: atom_id res chain seq x y z
N MET A 1 -7.40 -41.05 -18.34
CA MET A 1 -8.10 -39.92 -17.71
C MET A 1 -7.23 -38.69 -17.92
N VAL A 2 -7.56 -37.90 -18.95
CA VAL A 2 -6.81 -36.70 -19.31
C VAL A 2 -7.02 -35.69 -18.19
N GLN A 3 -5.91 -35.19 -17.63
CA GLN A 3 -5.93 -34.04 -16.74
C GLN A 3 -6.48 -32.87 -17.55
N ASP A 4 -7.77 -32.60 -17.36
CA ASP A 4 -8.40 -31.36 -17.72
C ASP A 4 -7.76 -30.30 -16.80
N VAL A 5 -6.60 -29.79 -17.24
CA VAL A 5 -5.88 -28.72 -16.55
C VAL A 5 -6.87 -27.59 -16.45
N PHE A 6 -7.30 -27.30 -15.23
CA PHE A 6 -8.27 -26.28 -14.85
C PHE A 6 -7.98 -25.00 -15.64
N ARG A 7 -8.59 -24.85 -16.83
CA ARG A 7 -8.38 -23.70 -17.68
C ARG A 7 -9.12 -22.59 -16.94
N PRO A 8 -8.42 -21.61 -16.34
CA PRO A 8 -9.12 -20.49 -15.74
C PRO A 8 -10.04 -19.92 -16.82
N ILE A 9 -11.27 -19.55 -16.45
CA ILE A 9 -12.22 -18.93 -17.38
C ILE A 9 -11.56 -17.66 -17.89
N THR A 10 -10.89 -17.75 -19.03
CA THR A 10 -10.25 -16.61 -19.68
C THR A 10 -11.32 -15.81 -20.40
N PRO A 11 -11.19 -14.47 -20.42
CA PRO A 11 -12.12 -13.64 -21.16
C PRO A 11 -12.18 -14.09 -22.63
N THR A 12 -13.38 -14.11 -23.21
CA THR A 12 -13.56 -14.52 -24.61
C THR A 12 -12.65 -13.66 -25.50
N PRO A 13 -11.76 -14.29 -26.30
CA PRO A 13 -10.84 -13.55 -27.15
C PRO A 13 -11.60 -12.71 -28.18
N ASP A 14 -11.03 -11.55 -28.54
CA ASP A 14 -11.54 -10.73 -29.63
C ASP A 14 -11.42 -11.51 -30.94
N ARG A 15 -12.58 -11.92 -31.47
CA ARG A 15 -12.66 -12.74 -32.68
C ARG A 15 -12.09 -12.02 -33.90
N ALA A 16 -12.35 -10.72 -34.04
CA ALA A 16 -11.82 -9.95 -35.17
C ALA A 16 -10.29 -9.87 -35.09
N ARG A 17 -9.75 -9.68 -33.88
CA ARG A 17 -8.30 -9.69 -33.65
C ARG A 17 -7.68 -11.07 -33.94
N ALA A 18 -8.30 -12.15 -33.46
CA ALA A 18 -7.84 -13.51 -33.70
C ALA A 18 -7.88 -13.89 -35.19
N ASP A 19 -8.91 -13.48 -35.93
CA ASP A 19 -9.03 -13.72 -37.37
C ASP A 19 -7.93 -12.97 -38.15
N ALA A 20 -7.62 -11.72 -37.77
CA ALA A 20 -6.52 -10.95 -38.35
C ALA A 20 -5.16 -11.60 -38.10
N LEU A 21 -4.90 -12.08 -36.88
CA LEU A 21 -3.67 -12.80 -36.53
C LEU A 21 -3.56 -14.15 -37.25
N ARG A 22 -4.68 -14.85 -37.45
CA ARG A 22 -4.71 -16.12 -38.19
C ARG A 22 -4.29 -15.93 -39.65
N ALA A 23 -4.66 -14.81 -40.26
CA ALA A 23 -4.30 -14.49 -41.64
C ALA A 23 -2.77 -14.32 -41.84
N THR A 24 -2.03 -14.01 -40.78
CA THR A 24 -0.56 -13.78 -40.81
C THR A 24 0.24 -14.87 -40.10
N LEU A 25 -0.39 -16.00 -39.74
CA LEU A 25 0.22 -17.05 -38.89
C LEU A 25 1.51 -17.65 -39.48
N GLY A 26 1.66 -17.64 -40.81
CA GLY A 26 2.83 -18.15 -41.53
C GLY A 26 3.96 -17.12 -41.74
N ASP A 27 3.74 -15.86 -41.36
CA ASP A 27 4.71 -14.78 -41.60
C ASP A 27 5.81 -14.74 -40.53
N GLU A 28 5.55 -15.29 -39.35
CA GLU A 28 6.54 -15.38 -38.25
C GLU A 28 7.05 -16.81 -38.03
N PRO A 29 8.31 -16.98 -37.60
CA PRO A 29 8.83 -18.28 -37.18
C PRO A 29 7.99 -18.86 -36.03
N ALA A 30 7.60 -20.13 -36.16
CA ALA A 30 6.75 -20.82 -35.18
C ALA A 30 7.31 -20.84 -33.74
N ASP A 31 8.64 -20.78 -33.58
CA ASP A 31 9.34 -20.70 -32.30
C ASP A 31 9.30 -19.30 -31.65
N ARG A 32 8.92 -18.26 -32.41
CA ARG A 32 8.76 -16.88 -31.96
C ARG A 32 7.30 -16.45 -31.83
N PHE A 33 6.37 -17.35 -32.13
CA PHE A 33 4.94 -17.06 -32.12
C PHE A 33 4.50 -16.39 -30.82
N GLY A 34 3.84 -15.23 -30.97
CA GLY A 34 3.28 -14.45 -29.87
C GLY A 34 4.29 -13.89 -28.85
N GLU A 35 5.60 -13.87 -29.16
CA GLU A 35 6.63 -13.40 -28.22
C GLU A 35 6.47 -11.91 -27.85
N GLY A 36 6.03 -11.08 -28.79
CA GLY A 36 5.70 -9.68 -28.52
C GLY A 36 4.55 -9.53 -27.51
N ALA A 37 3.48 -10.31 -27.68
CA ALA A 37 2.35 -10.34 -26.75
C ALA A 37 2.77 -10.83 -25.36
N ARG A 38 3.59 -11.89 -25.28
CA ARG A 38 4.17 -12.38 -24.03
C ARG A 38 5.01 -11.31 -23.34
N THR A 39 5.90 -10.64 -24.08
CA THR A 39 6.77 -9.58 -23.53
C THR A 39 5.95 -8.41 -22.97
N ALA A 40 4.94 -7.96 -23.71
CA ALA A 40 4.03 -6.91 -23.25
C ALA A 40 3.26 -7.33 -21.99
N LEU A 41 2.78 -8.57 -21.95
CA LEU A 41 2.08 -9.15 -20.80
C LEU A 41 2.96 -9.20 -19.55
N VAL A 42 4.21 -9.68 -19.68
CA VAL A 42 5.20 -9.68 -18.58
C VAL A 42 5.44 -8.26 -18.08
N ALA A 43 5.67 -7.30 -18.99
CA ALA A 43 5.94 -5.91 -18.63
C ALA A 43 4.74 -5.27 -17.91
N ALA A 44 3.50 -5.53 -18.34
CA ALA A 44 2.29 -5.05 -17.69
C ALA A 44 2.13 -5.66 -16.28
N ALA A 45 2.34 -6.97 -16.15
CA ALA A 45 2.29 -7.67 -14.87
C ALA A 45 3.35 -7.15 -13.89
N ASP A 46 4.58 -6.92 -14.36
CA ASP A 46 5.67 -6.37 -13.56
C ASP A 46 5.37 -4.96 -13.04
N ARG A 47 4.83 -4.08 -13.90
CA ARG A 47 4.42 -2.73 -13.50
C ARG A 47 3.36 -2.78 -12.41
N LEU A 48 2.32 -3.59 -12.59
CA LEU A 48 1.24 -3.77 -11.62
C LEU A 48 1.78 -4.25 -10.26
N ALA A 49 2.63 -5.28 -10.25
CA ALA A 49 3.18 -5.81 -9.00
C ALA A 49 4.23 -4.89 -8.36
N SER A 50 4.96 -4.11 -9.16
CA SER A 50 5.85 -3.07 -8.64
C SER A 50 5.05 -2.00 -7.89
N GLU A 51 3.98 -1.51 -8.50
CA GLU A 51 3.10 -0.53 -7.86
C GLU A 51 2.45 -1.10 -6.59
N ALA A 52 2.06 -2.38 -6.61
CA ALA A 52 1.48 -3.06 -5.45
C ALA A 52 2.48 -3.35 -4.31
N ARG A 53 3.80 -3.17 -4.49
CA ARG A 53 4.83 -3.37 -3.46
C ARG A 53 5.25 -2.04 -2.83
N SER A 54 4.33 -1.40 -2.10
CA SER A 54 4.66 -0.15 -1.40
C SER A 54 5.16 -0.36 0.03
N ARG A 55 6.09 0.50 0.45
CA ARG A 55 6.55 0.62 1.85
C ARG A 55 5.77 1.65 2.66
N ASP A 56 4.87 2.43 2.07
CA ASP A 56 4.22 3.58 2.72
C ASP A 56 3.55 3.24 4.05
N LEU A 57 2.92 2.06 4.15
CA LEU A 57 2.25 1.65 5.39
C LEU A 57 3.25 1.39 6.52
N GLY A 58 4.44 0.87 6.21
CA GLY A 58 5.52 0.68 7.18
C GLY A 58 6.08 2.01 7.65
N ASP A 59 6.39 2.92 6.72
CA ASP A 59 6.85 4.27 7.04
C ASP A 59 5.84 5.01 7.95
N CYS A 60 4.53 4.84 7.71
CA CYS A 60 3.50 5.42 8.57
C CYS A 60 3.52 4.81 10.00
N GLN A 61 3.75 3.52 10.15
CA GLN A 61 3.87 2.89 11.48
C GLN A 61 5.06 3.46 12.26
N ASP A 62 6.20 3.64 11.60
CA ASP A 62 7.39 4.22 12.22
C ASP A 62 7.14 5.68 12.68
N LEU A 63 6.39 6.45 11.91
CA LEU A 63 5.94 7.80 12.30
C LEU A 63 5.05 7.76 13.55
N LEU A 64 4.10 6.83 13.66
CA LEU A 64 3.24 6.72 14.84
C LEU A 64 4.01 6.29 16.09
N LEU A 65 4.99 5.39 15.95
CA LEU A 65 5.91 5.03 17.03
C LEU A 65 6.73 6.24 17.49
N HIS A 66 7.19 7.08 16.56
CA HIS A 66 7.88 8.32 16.88
C HIS A 66 6.97 9.29 17.66
N VAL A 67 5.72 9.44 17.22
CA VAL A 67 4.71 10.25 17.94
C VAL A 67 4.52 9.76 19.37
N ARG A 68 4.38 8.45 19.59
CA ARG A 68 4.26 7.87 20.93
C ARG A 68 5.45 8.24 21.82
N ALA A 69 6.67 8.06 21.31
CA ALA A 69 7.88 8.41 22.05
C ALA A 69 7.93 9.91 22.43
N LEU A 70 7.46 10.79 21.54
CA LEU A 70 7.33 12.21 21.79
C LEU A 70 6.30 12.52 22.88
N LEU A 71 5.13 11.86 22.85
CA LEU A 71 4.07 12.01 23.85
C LEU A 71 4.49 11.47 25.22
N ASP A 72 5.19 10.34 25.28
CA ASP A 72 5.71 9.75 26.52
C ASP A 72 6.70 10.65 27.24
N ALA A 73 7.46 11.44 26.48
CA ALA A 73 8.33 12.45 27.05
C ALA A 73 7.55 13.56 27.78
N LEU A 74 6.29 13.82 27.43
CA LEU A 74 5.45 14.83 28.06
C LEU A 74 4.64 14.24 29.22
N ASP A 75 5.16 14.42 30.44
CA ASP A 75 4.47 14.01 31.67
C ASP A 75 3.98 15.26 32.46
N PRO A 76 2.66 15.51 32.53
CA PRO A 76 2.09 16.64 33.28
C PRO A 76 2.46 16.68 34.77
N ARG A 77 2.91 15.56 35.37
CA ARG A 77 3.44 15.53 36.74
C ARG A 77 4.70 16.37 36.90
N GLN A 78 5.46 16.57 35.83
CA GLN A 78 6.68 17.39 35.84
C GLN A 78 6.40 18.88 36.16
N ILE A 79 5.17 19.35 36.00
CA ILE A 79 4.74 20.72 36.32
C ILE A 79 4.67 20.96 37.83
N GLN A 80 4.40 19.93 38.63
CA GLN A 80 4.32 20.07 40.08
C GLN A 80 5.72 20.16 40.72
N PRO A 81 5.91 21.02 41.73
CA PRO A 81 7.14 21.05 42.52
C PRO A 81 7.31 19.73 43.27
N ARG A 82 8.56 19.30 43.43
CA ARG A 82 8.89 18.14 44.27
C ARG A 82 8.60 18.49 45.74
N GLY A 83 8.09 17.53 46.51
CA GLY A 83 7.86 17.71 47.95
C GLY A 83 9.17 17.86 48.75
N GLY A 84 9.07 18.38 49.97
CA GLY A 84 10.19 18.52 50.91
C GLY A 84 11.13 19.70 50.63
N LEU A 85 12.32 19.68 51.23
CA LEU A 85 13.32 20.77 51.15
C LEU A 85 13.77 21.09 49.71
N ALA A 86 13.62 20.15 48.77
CA ALA A 86 13.89 20.37 47.36
C ALA A 86 12.95 21.43 46.72
N SER A 87 11.77 21.68 47.29
CA SER A 87 10.80 22.67 46.77
C SER A 87 11.30 24.11 46.88
N LEU A 88 12.25 24.39 47.78
CA LEU A 88 12.78 25.73 48.03
C LEU A 88 13.57 26.31 46.83
N PHE A 89 14.14 25.43 46.00
CA PHE A 89 14.92 25.82 44.81
C PHE A 89 14.19 25.52 43.49
N ASP A 90 13.00 24.94 43.57
CA ASP A 90 12.30 24.30 42.48
C ASP A 90 10.86 24.82 42.35
N SER A 91 10.76 26.09 41.97
CA SER A 91 9.47 26.77 41.90
C SER A 91 8.60 26.23 40.75
N ARG A 92 7.28 26.16 41.01
CA ARG A 92 6.26 25.80 40.01
C ARG A 92 6.39 26.64 38.73
N GLY A 93 6.71 27.93 38.85
CA GLY A 93 6.90 28.82 37.72
C GLY A 93 8.09 28.42 36.84
N ARG A 94 9.22 28.06 37.45
CA ARG A 94 10.41 27.57 36.72
C ARG A 94 10.10 26.24 36.01
N ARG A 95 9.44 25.30 36.69
CA ARG A 95 9.00 24.02 36.10
C ARG A 95 8.06 24.21 34.93
N LEU A 96 7.03 25.05 35.08
CA LEU A 96 6.09 25.36 34.01
C LEU A 96 6.79 26.00 32.81
N LYS A 97 7.76 26.89 33.03
CA LYS A 97 8.57 27.47 31.94
C LYS A 97 9.36 26.41 31.19
N MET A 98 9.99 25.45 31.89
CA MET A 98 10.73 24.35 31.25
C MET A 98 9.79 23.40 30.52
N PHE A 99 8.64 23.05 31.11
CA PHE A 99 7.64 22.19 30.50
C PHE A 99 7.07 22.82 29.22
N ARG A 100 6.77 24.12 29.23
CA ARG A 100 6.31 24.86 28.03
C ARG A 100 7.31 24.77 26.88
N ARG A 101 8.61 24.95 27.14
CA ARG A 101 9.66 24.82 26.12
C ARG A 101 9.72 23.42 25.54
N LYS A 102 9.64 22.40 26.40
CA LYS A 102 9.60 21.00 25.98
C LYS A 102 8.38 20.73 25.11
N PHE A 103 7.22 21.16 25.56
CA PHE A 103 5.97 21.06 24.82
C PHE A 103 6.03 21.76 23.47
N GLU A 104 6.55 23.00 23.38
CA GLU A 104 6.64 23.71 22.10
C GLU A 104 7.50 22.95 21.08
N ALA A 105 8.64 22.41 21.51
CA ALA A 105 9.49 21.57 20.66
C ALA A 105 8.76 20.29 20.22
N THR A 106 8.15 19.57 21.16
CA THR A 106 7.37 18.35 20.86
C THR A 106 6.19 18.65 19.93
N ALA A 107 5.42 19.70 20.19
CA ALA A 107 4.27 20.08 19.39
C ALA A 107 4.66 20.42 17.96
N ASN A 108 5.77 21.12 17.75
CA ASN A 108 6.27 21.38 16.40
C ASN A 108 6.64 20.08 15.67
N SER A 109 7.37 19.17 16.32
CA SER A 109 7.67 17.85 15.72
C SER A 109 6.42 17.04 15.41
N LEU A 110 5.40 17.09 16.26
CA LEU A 110 4.12 16.41 16.00
C LEU A 110 3.35 17.03 14.83
N LEU A 111 3.44 18.35 14.63
CA LEU A 111 2.84 19.03 13.47
C LEU A 111 3.58 18.66 12.18
N ASP A 112 4.91 18.56 12.20
CA ASP A 112 5.70 18.09 11.06
C ASP A 112 5.34 16.63 10.69
N VAL A 113 5.12 15.78 11.70
CA VAL A 113 4.62 14.41 11.48
C VAL A 113 3.20 14.44 10.89
N ALA A 114 2.31 15.30 11.37
CA ALA A 114 0.96 15.43 10.84
C ALA A 114 0.95 15.81 9.35
N ASP A 115 1.81 16.76 8.95
CA ASP A 115 2.02 17.13 7.55
C ASP A 115 2.53 15.94 6.73
N THR A 116 3.52 15.21 7.27
CA THR A 116 4.08 14.01 6.62
C THR A 116 3.03 12.90 6.43
N LEU A 117 2.18 12.67 7.43
CA LEU A 117 1.11 11.68 7.37
C LEU A 117 0.04 12.06 6.33
N GLU A 118 -0.28 13.34 6.18
CA GLU A 118 -1.17 13.83 5.12
C GLU A 118 -0.57 13.64 3.72
N ASP A 119 0.73 13.88 3.56
CA ASP A 119 1.45 13.62 2.31
C ASP A 119 1.41 12.14 1.93
N ARG A 120 1.63 11.26 2.91
CA ARG A 120 1.52 9.80 2.73
C ARG A 120 0.09 9.38 2.43
N ALA A 121 -0.91 9.96 3.09
CA ALA A 121 -2.33 9.71 2.78
C ALA A 121 -2.64 10.02 1.32
N ARG A 122 -2.17 11.17 0.80
CA ARG A 122 -2.32 11.55 -0.60
C ARG A 122 -1.57 10.61 -1.55
N SER A 123 -0.37 10.18 -1.17
CA SER A 123 0.42 9.21 -1.95
C SER A 123 -0.30 7.86 -2.08
N ILE A 124 -0.81 7.32 -0.96
CA ILE A 124 -1.57 6.07 -0.93
C ILE A 124 -2.84 6.19 -1.79
N ALA A 125 -3.59 7.28 -1.66
CA ALA A 125 -4.80 7.51 -2.46
C ALA A 125 -4.50 7.52 -3.97
N ARG A 126 -3.44 8.23 -4.40
CA ARG A 126 -3.01 8.25 -5.81
C ARG A 126 -2.62 6.86 -6.30
N ARG A 127 -1.86 6.10 -5.51
CA ARG A 127 -1.51 4.72 -5.87
C ARG A 127 -2.76 3.85 -6.07
N ILE A 128 -3.71 3.91 -5.13
CA ILE A 128 -4.95 3.11 -5.22
C ILE A 128 -5.67 3.40 -6.54
N ALA A 129 -5.74 4.66 -6.96
CA ALA A 129 -6.31 5.05 -8.24
C ALA A 129 -5.48 4.56 -9.45
N ASN A 130 -4.15 4.65 -9.38
CA ASN A 130 -3.25 4.19 -10.45
C ASN A 130 -3.35 2.67 -10.69
N LEU A 131 -3.58 1.88 -9.63
CA LEU A 131 -3.73 0.43 -9.74
C LEU A 131 -4.88 0.02 -10.66
N ASP A 132 -5.93 0.83 -10.78
CA ASP A 132 -7.01 0.56 -11.74
C ASP A 132 -6.54 0.70 -13.20
N GLY A 133 -5.71 1.71 -13.48
CA GLY A 133 -5.08 1.91 -14.79
C GLY A 133 -4.19 0.74 -15.16
N PHE A 134 -3.28 0.35 -14.26
CA PHE A 134 -2.40 -0.81 -14.49
C PHE A 134 -3.17 -2.13 -14.64
N ALA A 135 -4.26 -2.32 -13.90
CA ALA A 135 -5.13 -3.49 -14.05
C ALA A 135 -5.84 -3.50 -15.41
N ASN A 136 -6.23 -2.34 -15.94
CA ASN A 136 -6.81 -2.23 -17.28
C ASN A 136 -5.77 -2.52 -18.38
N ASP A 137 -4.56 -2.01 -18.25
CA ASP A 137 -3.45 -2.32 -19.17
C ASP A 137 -3.16 -3.83 -19.20
N LEU A 138 -3.13 -4.47 -18.01
CA LEU A 138 -2.95 -5.91 -17.90
C LEU A 138 -4.08 -6.69 -18.57
N ARG A 139 -5.35 -6.26 -18.41
CA ARG A 139 -6.48 -6.87 -19.12
C ARG A 139 -6.32 -6.79 -20.63
N GLY A 140 -5.89 -5.65 -21.16
CA GLY A 140 -5.61 -5.49 -22.59
C GLY A 140 -4.55 -6.47 -23.09
N CYS A 141 -3.45 -6.61 -22.35
CA CYS A 141 -2.39 -7.57 -22.67
C CYS A 141 -2.87 -9.03 -22.58
N ILE A 142 -3.75 -9.36 -21.64
CA ILE A 142 -4.36 -10.71 -21.53
C ILE A 142 -5.21 -10.99 -22.77
N LEU A 143 -6.06 -10.04 -23.18
CA LEU A 143 -6.93 -10.21 -24.36
C LEU A 143 -6.10 -10.41 -25.64
N GLU A 144 -5.00 -9.66 -25.79
CA GLU A 144 -4.09 -9.82 -26.93
C GLU A 144 -3.39 -11.20 -26.93
N ALA A 145 -2.96 -11.69 -25.77
CA ALA A 145 -2.38 -13.02 -25.63
C ALA A 145 -3.40 -14.12 -25.95
N GLU A 146 -4.64 -14.00 -25.47
CA GLU A 146 -5.73 -14.95 -25.79
C GLU A 146 -6.11 -14.91 -27.27
N ALA A 147 -6.03 -13.75 -27.93
CA ALA A 147 -6.27 -13.65 -29.38
C ALA A 147 -5.22 -14.43 -30.19
N HIS A 148 -3.94 -14.40 -29.79
CA HIS A 148 -2.89 -15.23 -30.40
C HIS A 148 -3.15 -16.72 -30.15
N VAL A 149 -3.52 -17.11 -28.93
CA VAL A 149 -3.89 -18.50 -28.60
C VAL A 149 -5.05 -18.98 -29.48
N ALA A 150 -6.08 -18.16 -29.67
CA ALA A 150 -7.24 -18.48 -30.50
C ALA A 150 -6.91 -18.51 -32.01
N ALA A 151 -5.99 -17.66 -32.48
CA ALA A 151 -5.54 -17.64 -33.86
C ALA A 151 -4.81 -18.94 -34.24
N ALA A 152 -3.95 -19.44 -33.34
CA ALA A 152 -3.13 -20.61 -33.59
C ALA A 152 -3.78 -21.94 -33.18
N ALA A 153 -4.94 -21.92 -32.49
CA ALA A 153 -5.56 -23.12 -31.90
C ALA A 153 -5.76 -24.29 -32.89
N GLU A 154 -6.17 -24.00 -34.13
CA GLU A 154 -6.39 -25.04 -35.16
C GLU A 154 -5.08 -25.58 -35.77
N HIS A 155 -4.01 -24.80 -35.71
CA HIS A 155 -2.70 -25.14 -36.31
C HIS A 155 -1.72 -25.72 -35.28
N ALA A 156 -1.94 -25.44 -34.00
CA ALA A 156 -1.16 -25.90 -32.87
C ALA A 156 -1.53 -27.34 -32.48
N ARG A 157 -1.24 -28.30 -33.37
CA ARG A 157 -1.56 -29.72 -33.18
C ARG A 157 -1.08 -30.21 -31.80
N PRO A 158 -1.96 -30.82 -30.97
CA PRO A 158 -1.54 -31.42 -29.72
C PRO A 158 -0.59 -32.59 -29.98
N PRO A 159 0.40 -32.83 -29.09
CA PRO A 159 1.25 -34.00 -29.20
C PRO A 159 0.41 -35.28 -29.08
N ILE A 160 0.72 -36.27 -29.91
CA ILE A 160 0.23 -37.64 -29.75
C ILE A 160 1.20 -38.36 -28.80
N GLU A 161 0.74 -39.41 -28.09
CA GLU A 161 1.60 -40.21 -27.19
C GLU A 161 2.96 -40.52 -27.84
N ASP A 162 4.04 -40.29 -27.08
CA ASP A 162 5.45 -40.43 -27.46
C ASP A 162 6.00 -39.43 -28.52
N GLU A 163 5.23 -38.45 -28.97
CA GLU A 163 5.69 -37.37 -29.89
C GLU A 163 6.10 -36.10 -29.13
N ALA A 164 7.22 -35.49 -29.53
CA ALA A 164 7.59 -34.16 -29.03
C ALA A 164 6.59 -33.11 -29.53
N PRO A 165 6.16 -32.15 -28.69
CA PRO A 165 5.23 -31.11 -29.14
C PRO A 165 5.84 -30.25 -30.25
N SER A 166 5.01 -29.85 -31.24
CA SER A 166 5.48 -28.91 -32.26
C SER A 166 5.93 -27.58 -31.63
N PRO A 167 6.84 -26.83 -32.28
CA PRO A 167 7.26 -25.51 -31.80
C PRO A 167 6.06 -24.57 -31.57
N LEU A 168 5.11 -24.54 -32.53
CA LEU A 168 3.89 -23.73 -32.41
C LEU A 168 3.03 -24.17 -31.23
N HIS A 169 2.83 -25.47 -31.03
CA HIS A 169 2.07 -25.98 -29.88
C HIS A 169 2.71 -25.57 -28.55
N SER A 170 4.04 -25.74 -28.44
CA SER A 170 4.79 -25.32 -27.25
C SER A 170 4.58 -23.83 -26.98
N ARG A 171 4.72 -22.97 -28.00
CA ARG A 171 4.54 -21.53 -27.87
C ARG A 171 3.12 -21.11 -27.48
N VAL A 172 2.10 -21.75 -28.04
CA VAL A 172 0.70 -21.52 -27.66
C VAL A 172 0.45 -21.91 -26.21
N ALA A 173 1.00 -23.04 -25.75
CA ALA A 173 0.89 -23.47 -24.36
C ALA A 173 1.58 -22.47 -23.40
N VAL A 174 2.77 -21.98 -23.75
CA VAL A 174 3.47 -20.93 -22.98
C VAL A 174 2.61 -19.67 -22.86
N LEU A 175 2.07 -19.18 -23.98
CA LEU A 175 1.29 -17.96 -24.01
C LEU A 175 -0.03 -18.08 -23.23
N ALA A 176 -0.72 -19.22 -23.35
CA ALA A 176 -1.93 -19.51 -22.57
C ALA A 176 -1.63 -19.61 -21.06
N GLY A 177 -0.53 -20.25 -20.69
CA GLY A 177 -0.08 -20.31 -19.29
C GLY A 177 0.25 -18.92 -18.73
N ALA A 178 0.94 -18.09 -19.51
CA ALA A 178 1.25 -16.71 -19.17
C ALA A 178 -0.03 -15.87 -18.98
N ALA A 179 -0.99 -15.97 -19.91
CA ALA A 179 -2.27 -15.27 -19.82
C ALA A 179 -3.08 -15.69 -18.59
N GLY A 180 -3.15 -16.99 -18.29
CA GLY A 180 -3.80 -17.50 -17.07
C GLY A 180 -3.15 -17.00 -15.78
N ALA A 181 -1.81 -16.98 -15.72
CA ALA A 181 -1.09 -16.47 -14.56
C ALA A 181 -1.25 -14.94 -14.40
N ALA A 182 -1.29 -14.19 -15.49
CA ALA A 182 -1.61 -12.75 -15.47
C ALA A 182 -3.05 -12.49 -15.02
N LEU A 183 -4.02 -13.26 -15.49
CA LEU A 183 -5.43 -13.17 -15.09
C LEU A 183 -5.59 -13.36 -13.58
N ALA A 184 -4.84 -14.30 -12.98
CA ALA A 184 -4.84 -14.54 -11.55
C ALA A 184 -4.35 -13.34 -10.71
N GLN A 185 -3.70 -12.34 -11.30
CA GLN A 185 -3.27 -11.13 -10.60
C GLN A 185 -4.40 -10.11 -10.42
N LEU A 186 -5.41 -10.08 -11.28
CA LEU A 186 -6.46 -9.06 -11.22
C LEU A 186 -7.25 -9.07 -9.90
N PRO A 187 -7.66 -10.24 -9.35
CA PRO A 187 -8.30 -10.27 -8.03
C PRO A 187 -7.34 -9.85 -6.90
N LEU A 188 -6.04 -10.13 -7.04
CA LEU A 188 -5.03 -9.71 -6.05
C LEU A 188 -4.89 -8.18 -6.02
N THR A 189 -5.06 -7.50 -7.16
CA THR A 189 -5.07 -6.03 -7.20
C THR A 189 -6.22 -5.46 -6.39
N ARG A 190 -7.42 -6.04 -6.54
CA ARG A 190 -8.58 -5.65 -5.73
C ARG A 190 -8.35 -5.92 -4.25
N MET A 191 -7.78 -7.08 -3.90
CA MET A 191 -7.39 -7.36 -2.52
C MET A 191 -6.41 -6.33 -1.96
N SER A 192 -5.41 -5.92 -2.74
CA SER A 192 -4.43 -4.90 -2.37
C SER A 192 -5.08 -3.53 -2.16
N GLN A 193 -5.94 -3.08 -3.09
CA GLN A 193 -6.69 -1.83 -2.97
C GLN A 193 -7.62 -1.83 -1.74
N ASN A 194 -8.38 -2.90 -1.53
CA ASN A 194 -9.28 -3.04 -0.39
C ASN A 194 -8.54 -3.04 0.95
N ALA A 195 -7.32 -3.60 0.98
CA ALA A 195 -6.49 -3.57 2.18
C ALA A 195 -6.05 -2.15 2.57
N GLN A 196 -6.01 -1.22 1.61
CA GLN A 196 -5.51 0.15 1.79
C GLN A 196 -6.61 1.21 1.74
N HIS A 197 -7.85 0.84 1.42
CA HIS A 197 -8.94 1.77 1.09
C HIS A 197 -9.20 2.82 2.17
N GLU A 198 -9.27 2.41 3.44
CA GLU A 198 -9.53 3.32 4.58
C GLU A 198 -8.28 4.10 5.03
N GLY A 199 -7.11 3.79 4.44
CA GLY A 199 -5.82 4.30 4.89
C GLY A 199 -5.68 5.81 4.79
N PRO A 200 -5.99 6.43 3.63
CA PRO A 200 -5.93 7.88 3.49
C PRO A 200 -6.79 8.63 4.52
N GLU A 201 -8.01 8.19 4.76
CA GLU A 201 -8.91 8.85 5.73
C GLU A 201 -8.46 8.60 7.18
N THR A 202 -7.99 7.39 7.50
CA THR A 202 -7.43 7.09 8.84
C THR A 202 -6.20 7.95 9.13
N LEU A 203 -5.31 8.13 8.15
CA LEU A 203 -4.12 8.95 8.29
C LEU A 203 -4.45 10.44 8.43
N LYS A 204 -5.42 10.96 7.67
CA LYS A 204 -5.92 12.33 7.84
C LYS A 204 -6.52 12.54 9.23
N ALA A 205 -7.33 11.60 9.71
CA ALA A 205 -7.97 11.70 11.02
C ALA A 205 -6.95 11.76 12.16
N VAL A 206 -5.87 10.97 12.10
CA VAL A 206 -4.81 11.04 13.12
C VAL A 206 -3.98 12.33 12.99
N SER A 207 -3.71 12.82 11.77
CA SER A 207 -3.09 14.13 11.56
C SER A 207 -3.92 15.26 12.17
N GLU A 208 -5.23 15.25 11.96
CA GLU A 208 -6.14 16.22 12.59
C GLU A 208 -6.17 16.09 14.11
N ALA A 209 -6.14 14.87 14.66
CA ALA A 209 -6.04 14.65 16.09
C ALA A 209 -4.75 15.23 16.68
N LEU A 210 -3.61 15.10 15.99
CA LEU A 210 -2.34 15.70 16.40
C LEU A 210 -2.41 17.23 16.44
N ARG A 211 -2.97 17.85 15.40
CA ARG A 211 -3.15 19.31 15.32
C ARG A 211 -4.09 19.82 16.42
N THR A 212 -5.20 19.13 16.62
CA THR A 212 -6.21 19.45 17.65
C THR A 212 -5.60 19.36 19.05
N TRP A 213 -4.87 18.27 19.34
CA TRP A 213 -4.16 18.10 20.61
C TRP A 213 -3.14 19.22 20.85
N ALA A 214 -2.35 19.58 19.83
CA ALA A 214 -1.34 20.63 19.94
C ALA A 214 -1.97 22.01 20.23
N LEU A 215 -3.10 22.32 19.59
CA LEU A 215 -3.85 23.56 19.83
C LEU A 215 -4.45 23.59 21.24
N ASP A 216 -5.09 22.51 21.68
CA ASP A 216 -5.68 22.37 23.01
C ASP A 216 -4.61 22.52 24.11
N TRP A 217 -3.49 21.81 23.98
CA TRP A 217 -2.38 21.91 24.93
C TRP A 217 -1.73 23.30 24.93
N ARG A 218 -1.61 23.98 23.78
CA ARG A 218 -1.16 25.38 23.73
C ARG A 218 -2.08 26.26 24.57
N GLN A 219 -3.39 26.10 24.47
CA GLN A 219 -4.36 26.87 25.27
C GLN A 219 -4.26 26.56 26.77
N ARG A 220 -4.25 25.28 27.15
CA ARG A 220 -4.15 24.83 28.56
C ARG A 220 -2.85 25.25 29.23
N LEU A 221 -1.77 25.35 28.46
CA LEU A 221 -0.47 25.84 28.92
C LEU A 221 -0.35 27.36 28.86
N GLY A 222 -1.35 28.08 28.36
CA GLY A 222 -1.38 29.54 28.26
C GLY A 222 -0.40 30.09 27.21
N LEU A 223 -0.16 29.34 26.13
CA LEU A 223 0.73 29.67 25.01
C LEU A 223 -0.04 30.16 23.77
N ASP A 224 -1.34 30.42 23.90
CA ASP A 224 -2.25 30.87 22.84
C ASP A 224 -2.07 32.34 22.43
N ARG A 225 -1.13 33.07 23.04
CA ARG A 225 -0.86 34.50 22.76
C ARG A 225 0.63 34.74 22.63
N ARG A 226 1.01 35.89 22.06
CA ARG A 226 2.42 36.33 21.90
C ARG A 226 3.23 36.29 23.20
N ARG A 227 2.60 36.51 24.36
CA ARG A 227 3.22 36.35 25.67
C ARG A 227 2.50 35.25 26.45
N PRO A 228 3.23 34.30 27.07
CA PRO A 228 2.62 33.26 27.88
C PRO A 228 1.76 33.82 29.01
N ARG A 229 0.50 33.37 29.09
CA ARG A 229 -0.43 33.74 30.17
C ARG A 229 -0.02 33.11 31.50
N ARG A 230 -0.38 33.76 32.61
CA ARG A 230 -0.29 33.16 33.94
C ARG A 230 -1.48 32.21 34.12
N VAL A 231 -1.23 30.92 33.93
CA VAL A 231 -2.24 29.86 34.09
C VAL A 231 -1.79 28.84 35.12
N ARG A 232 -2.75 28.10 35.69
CA ARG A 232 -2.49 26.91 36.50
C ARG A 232 -3.02 25.71 35.71
N PRO A 233 -2.17 25.02 34.92
CA PRO A 233 -2.64 23.90 34.12
C PRO A 233 -3.21 22.80 35.01
N GLU A 234 -4.37 22.29 34.61
CA GLU A 234 -5.03 21.16 35.26
C GLU A 234 -4.47 19.85 34.72
N GLN A 235 -3.91 19.03 35.61
CA GLN A 235 -3.25 17.79 35.20
C GLN A 235 -4.22 16.75 34.67
N ALA A 236 -5.40 16.63 35.29
CA ALA A 236 -6.43 15.70 34.85
C ALA A 236 -6.79 15.96 33.38
N ALA A 237 -7.04 17.22 33.04
CA ALA A 237 -7.43 17.59 31.68
C ALA A 237 -6.28 17.45 30.66
N LEU A 238 -5.02 17.69 31.06
CA LEU A 238 -3.86 17.41 30.19
C LEU A 238 -3.71 15.89 29.94
N ASN A 239 -3.87 15.08 30.99
CA ASN A 239 -3.79 13.62 30.89
C ASN A 239 -4.93 13.07 30.03
N GLU A 240 -6.15 13.57 30.19
CA GLU A 240 -7.31 13.19 29.38
C GLU A 240 -7.09 13.50 27.89
N ALA A 241 -6.62 14.72 27.58
CA ALA A 241 -6.29 15.09 26.20
C ALA A 241 -5.17 14.21 25.61
N LYS A 242 -4.14 13.87 26.41
CA LYS A 242 -3.08 12.95 25.98
C LYS A 242 -3.64 11.53 25.73
N ALA A 243 -4.46 11.00 26.63
CA ALA A 243 -5.07 9.68 26.49
C ALA A 243 -5.96 9.59 25.25
N ALA A 244 -6.77 10.62 24.96
CA ALA A 244 -7.59 10.66 23.76
C ALA A 244 -6.77 10.60 22.45
N LEU A 245 -5.59 11.24 22.43
CA LEU A 245 -4.66 11.14 21.30
C LEU A 245 -4.02 9.74 21.24
N GLU A 246 -3.60 9.18 22.38
CA GLU A 246 -3.05 7.82 22.45
C GLU A 246 -4.05 6.77 21.93
N ASP A 247 -5.33 6.89 22.27
CA ASP A 247 -6.40 6.03 21.76
C ASP A 247 -6.56 6.16 20.24
N ALA A 248 -6.42 7.39 19.69
CA ALA A 248 -6.45 7.63 18.26
C ALA A 248 -5.25 6.99 17.54
N LEU A 249 -4.05 7.07 18.14
CA LEU A 249 -2.85 6.41 17.63
C LEU A 249 -3.02 4.89 17.64
N GLU A 250 -3.52 4.30 18.73
CA GLU A 250 -3.70 2.86 18.83
C GLU A 250 -4.71 2.32 17.80
N ARG A 251 -5.82 3.03 17.57
CA ARG A 251 -6.77 2.67 16.51
C ARG A 251 -6.11 2.67 15.14
N THR A 252 -5.34 3.70 14.83
CA THR A 252 -4.61 3.82 13.56
C THR A 252 -3.53 2.74 13.42
N GLU A 253 -2.78 2.44 14.47
CA GLU A 253 -1.75 1.39 14.48
C GLU A 253 -2.36 0.00 14.21
N ARG A 254 -3.49 -0.32 14.84
CA ARG A 254 -4.22 -1.56 14.59
C ARG A 254 -4.66 -1.67 13.13
N TYR A 255 -5.22 -0.59 12.59
CA TYR A 255 -5.59 -0.52 11.18
C TYR A 255 -4.36 -0.75 10.27
N LEU A 256 -3.28 0.02 10.45
CA LEU A 256 -2.09 -0.04 9.61
C LEU A 256 -1.44 -1.43 9.65
N THR A 257 -1.43 -2.07 10.81
CA THR A 257 -0.91 -3.44 10.97
C THR A 257 -1.70 -4.44 10.15
N ALA A 258 -3.03 -4.41 10.25
CA ALA A 258 -3.91 -5.30 9.48
C ALA A 258 -3.86 -5.00 7.97
N ALA A 259 -3.82 -3.71 7.60
CA ALA A 259 -3.68 -3.26 6.21
C ALA A 259 -2.35 -3.74 5.60
N ARG A 260 -1.23 -3.56 6.31
CA ARG A 260 0.11 -3.98 5.88
C ARG A 260 0.20 -5.48 5.67
N ALA A 261 -0.36 -6.28 6.58
CA ALA A 261 -0.36 -7.74 6.45
C ALA A 261 -1.12 -8.19 5.20
N ARG A 262 -2.35 -7.67 4.99
CA ARG A 262 -3.18 -8.02 3.82
C ARG A 262 -2.56 -7.55 2.51
N HIS A 263 -2.03 -6.33 2.47
CA HIS A 263 -1.34 -5.77 1.31
C HIS A 263 -0.07 -6.56 0.97
N GLY A 264 0.74 -6.91 1.97
CA GLY A 264 1.93 -7.74 1.81
C GLY A 264 1.62 -9.14 1.27
N GLN A 265 0.54 -9.77 1.75
CA GLN A 265 0.07 -11.06 1.23
C GLN A 265 -0.32 -10.97 -0.25
N ALA A 266 -1.07 -9.94 -0.65
CA ALA A 266 -1.44 -9.73 -2.04
C ALA A 266 -0.19 -9.52 -2.92
N GLY A 267 0.75 -8.67 -2.48
CA GLY A 267 2.00 -8.41 -3.19
C GLY A 267 2.89 -9.65 -3.35
N ALA A 268 3.00 -10.50 -2.32
CA ALA A 268 3.75 -11.76 -2.40
C ALA A 268 3.13 -12.73 -3.41
N ARG A 269 1.78 -12.82 -3.46
CA ARG A 269 1.07 -13.66 -4.43
C ARG A 269 1.21 -13.13 -5.86
N MET A 270 1.20 -11.81 -6.05
CA MET A 270 1.48 -11.20 -7.37
C MET A 270 2.90 -11.51 -7.83
N ALA A 271 3.90 -11.39 -6.95
CA ALA A 271 5.28 -11.73 -7.27
C ALA A 271 5.42 -13.21 -7.68
N ALA A 272 4.78 -14.12 -6.95
CA ALA A 272 4.76 -15.54 -7.32
C ALA A 272 4.09 -15.80 -8.69
N ALA A 273 3.04 -15.06 -9.02
CA ALA A 273 2.38 -15.15 -10.33
C ALA A 273 3.31 -14.67 -11.47
N ILE A 274 4.07 -13.60 -11.26
CA ILE A 274 5.07 -13.13 -12.25
C ILE A 274 6.14 -14.20 -12.48
N GLU A 275 6.66 -14.81 -11.41
CA GLU A 275 7.66 -15.89 -11.55
C GLU A 275 7.09 -17.11 -12.28
N ALA A 276 5.77 -17.34 -12.23
CA ALA A 276 5.13 -18.36 -13.05
C ALA A 276 5.08 -17.95 -14.54
N ILE A 277 4.78 -16.69 -14.86
CA ILE A 277 4.80 -16.16 -16.24
C ILE A 277 6.22 -16.27 -16.84
N ARG A 278 7.24 -15.91 -16.05
CA ARG A 278 8.65 -15.95 -16.50
C ARG A 278 9.15 -17.36 -16.75
N ARG A 279 8.84 -18.31 -15.86
CA ARG A 279 9.26 -19.71 -16.00
C ARG A 279 8.54 -20.45 -17.13
N ALA A 280 7.42 -19.92 -17.63
CA ALA A 280 6.67 -20.54 -18.69
C ALA A 280 7.34 -20.44 -20.07
N GLY A 281 8.28 -19.52 -20.32
CA GLY A 281 8.90 -19.35 -21.64
C GLY A 281 10.38 -19.10 -21.59
#